data_AF-A0A957N9I2-F1
#
_entry.id   AF-A0A957N9I2-F1
#
_cell.length_a   1.000
_cell.length_b   1.000
_cell.length_c   1.000
_cell.angle_alpha   90.00
_cell.angle_beta   90.00
_cell.angle_gamma   90.00
#
_symmetry.space_group_name_H-M   'P 1'
#
loop_
_entity.id
_entity.type
_entity.pdbx_description
1 polymer ?
#
loop_
_entity_poly.entity_id
_entity_poly.type
_entity_poly.pdbx_seq_one_letter_code
_entity_poly.pdbx_strand_id
1 'polypeptide(L)'
;MTEEELETNRATWVSVSRMIRHAVDVFAVCMGVAILAGGTTRMGRPGYGPLLDLAAPWVWGAALLGAGILAAARTPWVSALGYTAIAVWCFTFATGFILVLIGSESGATTAPVVYLTMAWVAATLAWMRWECHRGTRAAA
;
A
#
# COMPACT_ATOMS: atom_id res chain seq x y z
N MET A 1 -5.19 4.52 35.47
CA MET A 1 -4.20 4.78 34.41
C MET A 1 -3.41 5.99 34.84
N THR A 2 -2.15 5.80 35.19
CA THR A 2 -1.27 6.87 35.68
C THR A 2 -0.73 7.70 34.50
N GLU A 3 -0.26 8.91 34.78
CA GLU A 3 0.28 9.83 33.75
C GLU A 3 1.50 9.22 33.03
N GLU A 4 2.31 8.46 33.76
CA GLU A 4 3.46 7.70 33.26
C GLU A 4 3.06 6.55 32.31
N GLU A 5 1.95 5.86 32.58
CA GLU A 5 1.39 4.83 31.68
C GLU A 5 0.89 5.45 30.37
N LEU A 6 0.28 6.64 30.44
CA LEU A 6 -0.19 7.39 29.26
C LEU A 6 0.96 7.84 28.36
N GLU A 7 2.05 8.36 28.94
CA GLU A 7 3.24 8.77 28.19
C GLU A 7 3.95 7.59 27.53
N THR A 8 4.09 6.48 28.26
CA THR A 8 4.68 5.23 27.75
C THR A 8 3.86 4.65 26.60
N ASN A 9 2.53 4.63 26.74
CA ASN A 9 1.63 4.20 25.68
C ASN A 9 1.75 5.11 24.45
N ARG A 10 1.80 6.43 24.63
CA ARG A 10 1.97 7.39 23.53
C ARG A 10 3.28 7.18 22.78
N ALA A 11 4.40 7.01 23.48
CA ALA A 11 5.69 6.74 22.87
C ALA A 11 5.68 5.44 22.04
N THR A 12 5.05 4.39 22.58
CA THR A 12 4.89 3.10 21.90
C THR A 12 4.09 3.25 20.62
N TRP A 13 2.94 3.96 20.65
CA TRP A 13 2.12 4.23 19.46
C TRP A 13 2.87 5.02 18.38
N VAL A 14 3.66 6.01 18.78
CA VAL A 14 4.49 6.79 17.84
C VAL A 14 5.54 5.89 17.17
N SER A 15 6.16 5.00 17.93
CA SER A 15 7.14 4.04 17.39
C SER A 15 6.49 3.07 16.40
N VAL A 16 5.39 2.43 16.80
CA VAL A 16 4.66 1.47 15.95
C VAL A 16 4.15 2.11 14.66
N SER A 17 3.55 3.31 14.75
CA SER A 17 3.07 4.03 13.56
C SER A 17 4.21 4.44 12.61
N ARG A 18 5.41 4.73 13.13
CA ARG A 18 6.59 4.98 12.29
C ARG A 18 7.05 3.69 11.60
N MET A 19 7.08 2.57 12.32
CA MET A 19 7.45 1.27 11.76
C MET A 19 6.49 0.84 10.65
N ILE A 20 5.17 0.96 10.86
CA ILE A 20 4.15 0.60 9.88
C ILE A 20 4.28 1.45 8.61
N ARG A 21 4.43 2.77 8.75
CA ARG A 21 4.64 3.66 7.59
C ARG A 21 5.87 3.25 6.80
N HIS A 22 6.99 3.04 7.49
CA HIS A 22 8.23 2.65 6.83
C HIS A 22 8.08 1.32 6.08
N ALA A 23 7.41 0.33 6.68
CA ALA A 23 7.15 -0.95 6.02
C ALA A 23 6.32 -0.82 4.74
N VAL A 24 5.28 0.03 4.76
CA VAL A 24 4.43 0.28 3.59
C VAL A 24 5.20 1.03 2.49
N ASP A 25 6.01 2.03 2.86
CA ASP A 25 6.82 2.80 1.93
C ASP A 25 7.85 1.90 1.23
N VAL A 26 8.57 1.08 2.00
CA VAL A 26 9.56 0.11 1.49
C VAL A 26 8.88 -0.93 0.60
N PHE A 27 7.73 -1.47 1.02
CA PHE A 27 6.95 -2.39 0.22
C PHE A 27 6.62 -1.81 -1.17
N ALA A 28 6.06 -0.60 -1.22
CA ALA A 28 5.66 0.04 -2.47
C ALA A 28 6.87 0.28 -3.39
N VAL A 29 7.98 0.79 -2.85
CA VAL A 29 9.19 1.04 -3.64
C VAL A 29 9.79 -0.26 -4.15
N CYS A 30 10.03 -1.25 -3.28
CA CYS A 30 10.64 -2.53 -3.67
C CYS A 30 9.80 -3.29 -4.68
N MET A 31 8.48 -3.35 -4.48
CA MET A 31 7.57 -4.00 -5.44
C MET A 31 7.52 -3.25 -6.77
N GLY A 32 7.46 -1.91 -6.74
CA GLY A 32 7.48 -1.10 -7.96
C GLY A 32 8.74 -1.33 -8.80
N VAL A 33 9.92 -1.30 -8.15
CA VAL A 33 11.22 -1.59 -8.79
C VAL A 33 11.26 -3.02 -9.33
N ALA A 34 10.80 -4.01 -8.55
CA ALA A 34 10.80 -5.41 -8.96
C ALA A 34 9.95 -5.65 -10.22
N ILE A 35 8.78 -5.00 -10.31
CA ILE A 35 7.92 -5.08 -11.50
C ILE A 35 8.60 -4.41 -12.70
N LEU A 36 9.21 -3.23 -12.51
CA LEU A 36 9.92 -2.51 -13.56
C LEU A 36 11.15 -3.27 -14.09
N ALA A 37 11.86 -4.00 -13.23
CA ALA A 37 13.04 -4.80 -13.59
C ALA A 37 12.71 -6.07 -14.39
N GLY A 38 11.47 -6.25 -14.86
CA GLY A 38 11.06 -7.43 -15.63
C GLY A 38 10.73 -8.64 -14.74
N GLY A 39 10.46 -8.42 -13.46
CA GLY A 39 10.00 -9.46 -12.51
C GLY A 39 8.67 -10.13 -12.88
N THR A 40 8.10 -9.82 -14.05
CA THR A 40 6.92 -10.44 -14.64
C THR A 40 7.15 -11.90 -15.04
N THR A 41 8.39 -12.31 -15.35
CA THR A 41 8.69 -13.63 -15.93
C THR A 41 8.61 -14.83 -14.98
N ARG A 42 8.43 -14.62 -13.66
CA ARG A 42 8.14 -15.74 -12.74
C ARG A 42 6.64 -16.03 -12.56
N MET A 43 5.76 -15.28 -13.22
CA MET A 43 4.32 -15.42 -13.05
C MET A 43 3.65 -16.23 -14.17
N GLY A 44 4.26 -17.35 -14.58
CA GLY A 44 3.67 -18.35 -15.50
C GLY A 44 2.49 -19.13 -14.91
N ARG A 45 1.79 -18.56 -13.91
CA ARG A 45 0.54 -19.09 -13.37
C ARG A 45 -0.62 -18.23 -13.89
N PRO A 46 -1.79 -18.82 -14.17
CA PRO A 46 -2.96 -18.15 -14.75
C PRO A 46 -3.53 -16.98 -13.90
N GLY A 47 -2.91 -16.64 -12.77
CA GLY A 47 -3.48 -15.76 -11.77
C GLY A 47 -3.32 -14.27 -11.91
N TYR A 48 -2.72 -13.79 -13.00
CA TYR A 48 -2.58 -12.36 -13.26
C TYR A 48 -2.95 -11.95 -14.69
N GLY A 49 -3.21 -12.91 -15.59
CA GLY A 49 -3.54 -12.64 -16.99
C GLY A 49 -4.57 -11.51 -17.17
N PRO A 50 -5.73 -11.56 -16.47
CA PRO A 50 -6.76 -10.54 -16.61
C PRO A 50 -6.35 -9.11 -16.18
N LEU A 51 -5.38 -8.97 -15.27
CA LEU A 51 -4.88 -7.66 -14.83
C LEU A 51 -3.78 -7.12 -15.75
N LEU A 52 -2.98 -8.01 -16.35
CA LEU A 52 -1.92 -7.65 -17.30
C LEU A 52 -2.48 -7.30 -18.69
N ASP A 53 -3.69 -7.76 -19.01
CA ASP A 53 -4.40 -7.37 -20.24
C ASP A 53 -4.90 -5.91 -20.20
N LEU A 54 -5.06 -5.32 -19.00
CA LEU A 54 -5.55 -3.95 -18.85
C LEU A 54 -4.48 -2.88 -19.16
N ALA A 55 -3.21 -3.19 -18.92
CA ALA A 55 -2.08 -2.30 -19.20
C ALA A 55 -0.77 -3.07 -19.19
N ALA A 56 0.22 -2.56 -19.93
CA ALA A 56 1.55 -3.15 -19.94
C ALA A 56 2.11 -3.27 -18.50
N PRO A 57 2.73 -4.40 -18.12
CA PRO A 57 3.11 -4.69 -16.73
C PRO A 57 3.97 -3.60 -16.06
N TRP A 58 4.83 -2.92 -16.82
CA TRP A 58 5.70 -1.86 -16.32
C TRP A 58 4.92 -0.63 -15.83
N VAL A 59 3.72 -0.38 -16.38
CA VAL A 59 2.85 0.74 -15.96
C VAL A 59 2.44 0.56 -14.50
N TRP A 60 2.09 -0.67 -14.12
CA TRP A 60 1.75 -1.01 -12.73
C TRP A 60 2.94 -0.84 -11.78
N GLY A 61 4.15 -1.18 -12.23
CA GLY A 61 5.38 -0.98 -11.48
C GLY A 61 5.73 0.51 -11.31
N ALA A 62 5.64 1.30 -12.37
CA ALA A 62 5.85 2.74 -12.35
C ALA A 62 4.84 3.45 -11.43
N ALA A 63 3.57 3.07 -11.51
CA ALA A 63 2.51 3.62 -10.66
C ALA A 63 2.76 3.34 -9.17
N LEU A 64 3.11 2.10 -8.82
CA LEU A 64 3.39 1.73 -7.43
C LEU A 64 4.67 2.41 -6.90
N LEU A 65 5.71 2.51 -7.73
CA LEU A 65 6.93 3.23 -7.37
C LEU A 65 6.64 4.72 -7.13
N GLY A 66 5.91 5.37 -8.04
CA GLY A 66 5.48 6.76 -7.89
C GLY A 66 4.65 6.97 -6.63
N ALA A 67 3.73 6.05 -6.34
CA ALA A 67 2.92 6.07 -5.12
C ALA A 67 3.78 5.94 -3.85
N GLY A 68 4.79 5.06 -3.85
CA GLY A 68 5.76 4.94 -2.76
C GLY A 68 6.58 6.20 -2.52
N ILE A 69 7.04 6.86 -3.59
CA ILE A 69 7.77 8.14 -3.51
C ILE A 69 6.86 9.24 -2.93
N LEU A 70 5.60 9.32 -3.39
CA LEU A 70 4.62 10.26 -2.86
C LEU A 70 4.32 9.99 -1.38
N ALA A 71 4.18 8.72 -0.99
CA ALA A 71 3.91 8.32 0.39
C ALA A 71 5.04 8.77 1.35
N ALA A 72 6.29 8.70 0.89
CA ALA A 72 7.47 9.15 1.62
C ALA A 72 7.59 10.69 1.73
N ALA A 73 6.69 11.47 1.10
CA ALA A 73 6.74 12.92 1.16
C ALA A 73 6.56 13.45 2.59
N ARG A 74 7.30 14.52 2.91
CA ARG A 74 7.17 15.24 4.20
C ARG A 74 5.83 15.96 4.31
N THR A 75 5.30 16.44 3.19
CA THR A 75 4.04 17.17 3.13
C THR A 75 2.86 16.22 3.37
N PRO A 76 2.02 16.43 4.42
CA PRO A 76 0.99 15.47 4.80
C PRO A 76 -0.01 15.13 3.70
N TRP A 77 -0.52 16.11 2.95
CA TRP A 77 -1.48 15.84 1.87
C TRP A 77 -0.87 15.06 0.70
N VAL A 78 0.41 15.30 0.37
CA VAL A 78 1.12 14.56 -0.69
C VAL A 78 1.30 13.10 -0.27
N SER A 79 1.70 12.90 0.99
CA SER A 79 1.82 11.56 1.58
C SER A 79 0.47 10.83 1.61
N ALA A 80 -0.62 11.55 1.90
CA ALA A 80 -1.97 10.98 1.84
C ALA A 80 -2.32 10.48 0.43
N LEU A 81 -2.04 11.27 -0.62
CA LEU A 81 -2.24 10.85 -2.01
C LEU A 81 -1.41 9.60 -2.37
N GLY A 82 -0.15 9.55 -1.92
CA GLY A 82 0.71 8.38 -2.11
C GLY A 82 0.11 7.11 -1.49
N TYR A 83 -0.30 7.19 -0.22
CA TYR A 83 -0.95 6.05 0.45
C TYR A 83 -2.30 5.67 -0.18
N THR A 84 -3.09 6.64 -0.67
CA THR A 84 -4.31 6.35 -1.44
C THR A 84 -3.99 5.58 -2.72
N ALA A 85 -2.97 6.00 -3.48
CA ALA A 85 -2.57 5.31 -4.69
C ALA A 85 -2.07 3.88 -4.41
N ILE A 86 -1.30 3.67 -3.32
CA ILE A 86 -0.91 2.33 -2.84
C ILE A 86 -2.15 1.49 -2.51
N ALA A 87 -3.11 2.06 -1.78
CA ALA A 87 -4.33 1.35 -1.39
C ALA A 87 -5.14 0.90 -2.61
N VAL A 88 -5.32 1.79 -3.60
CA VAL A 88 -6.01 1.48 -4.86
C VAL A 88 -5.26 0.38 -5.60
N TRP A 89 -3.94 0.50 -5.74
CA TRP A 89 -3.12 -0.50 -6.41
C TRP A 89 -3.27 -1.88 -5.75
N CYS A 90 -3.15 -1.96 -4.42
CA CYS A 90 -3.32 -3.21 -3.69
C CYS A 90 -4.74 -3.79 -3.84
N PHE A 91 -5.78 -2.95 -3.81
CA PHE A 91 -7.16 -3.38 -3.98
C PHE A 91 -7.44 -3.93 -5.39
N THR A 92 -6.92 -3.28 -6.42
CA THR A 92 -7.01 -3.76 -7.81
C THR A 92 -6.35 -5.13 -7.96
N PHE A 93 -5.13 -5.30 -7.42
CA PHE A 93 -4.45 -6.58 -7.48
C PHE A 93 -5.16 -7.67 -6.68
N ALA A 94 -5.61 -7.37 -5.45
CA ALA A 94 -6.41 -8.30 -4.65
C ALA A 94 -7.65 -8.78 -5.41
N THR A 95 -8.36 -7.86 -6.07
CA THR A 95 -9.55 -8.17 -6.86
C THR A 95 -9.22 -9.12 -8.01
N GLY A 96 -8.14 -8.88 -8.76
CA GLY A 96 -7.74 -9.79 -9.83
C GLY A 96 -7.37 -11.20 -9.33
N PHE A 97 -6.72 -11.31 -8.16
CA PHE A 97 -6.48 -12.63 -7.56
C PHE A 97 -7.76 -13.34 -7.14
N ILE A 98 -8.75 -12.61 -6.58
CA ILE A 98 -10.04 -13.19 -6.21
C ILE A 98 -10.75 -13.73 -7.46
N LEU A 99 -10.79 -12.94 -8.53
CA LEU A 99 -11.41 -13.36 -9.80
C LEU A 99 -10.75 -14.61 -10.38
N VAL A 100 -9.42 -14.71 -10.27
CA VAL A 100 -8.65 -15.89 -10.66
C VAL A 100 -8.94 -17.09 -9.77
N LEU A 101 -8.99 -16.90 -8.45
CA LEU A 101 -9.29 -17.97 -7.50
C LEU A 101 -10.68 -18.55 -7.76
N ILE A 102 -11.64 -17.71 -8.13
CA ILE A 102 -12.98 -18.14 -8.53
C ILE A 102 -12.93 -18.92 -9.86
N GLY A 103 -12.09 -18.50 -10.80
CA GLY A 103 -11.99 -19.10 -12.14
C GLY A 103 -11.02 -20.29 -12.27
N SER A 104 -10.20 -20.59 -11.26
CA SER A 104 -9.16 -21.64 -11.34
C SER A 104 -8.87 -22.30 -9.99
N GLU A 105 -8.84 -23.64 -9.95
CA GLU A 105 -8.57 -24.43 -8.72
C GLU A 105 -7.14 -24.30 -8.17
N SER A 106 -6.26 -23.53 -8.83
CA SER A 106 -4.82 -23.44 -8.52
C SER A 106 -4.32 -22.05 -8.12
N GLY A 107 -5.23 -21.14 -7.76
CA GLY A 107 -4.87 -19.80 -7.29
C GLY A 107 -4.21 -19.79 -5.90
N ALA A 108 -3.28 -18.87 -5.68
CA ALA A 108 -2.67 -18.66 -4.37
C ALA A 108 -3.66 -17.94 -3.43
N THR A 109 -4.30 -18.68 -2.51
CA THR A 109 -5.33 -18.18 -1.59
C THR A 109 -4.85 -17.10 -0.63
N THR A 110 -3.54 -17.03 -0.38
CA THR A 110 -2.94 -16.06 0.55
C THR A 110 -2.70 -14.69 -0.08
N ALA A 111 -2.53 -14.61 -1.41
CA ALA A 111 -2.21 -13.36 -2.08
C ALA A 111 -3.32 -12.29 -1.94
N PRO A 112 -4.62 -12.58 -2.19
CA PRO A 112 -5.65 -11.58 -1.98
C PRO A 112 -5.72 -11.05 -0.55
N VAL A 113 -5.52 -11.93 0.44
CA VAL A 113 -5.53 -11.54 1.86
C VAL A 113 -4.43 -10.53 2.14
N VAL A 114 -3.20 -10.81 1.70
CA VAL A 114 -2.05 -9.90 1.89
C VAL A 114 -2.32 -8.54 1.23
N TYR A 115 -2.81 -8.52 -0.01
CA TYR A 115 -3.09 -7.27 -0.71
C TYR A 115 -4.28 -6.50 -0.11
N LEU A 116 -5.33 -7.17 0.37
CA LEU A 116 -6.43 -6.52 1.08
C LEU A 116 -5.98 -5.92 2.42
N THR A 117 -5.18 -6.66 3.20
CA THR A 117 -4.61 -6.13 4.44
C THR A 117 -3.74 -4.91 4.15
N MET A 118 -2.89 -4.98 3.13
CA MET A 118 -2.05 -3.84 2.74
C MET A 118 -2.87 -2.65 2.27
N ALA A 119 -3.94 -2.89 1.49
CA ALA A 119 -4.86 -1.84 1.06
C ALA A 119 -5.52 -1.14 2.26
N TRP A 120 -5.95 -1.91 3.26
CA TRP A 120 -6.56 -1.37 4.47
C TRP A 120 -5.57 -0.55 5.31
N VAL A 121 -4.36 -1.04 5.50
CA VAL A 121 -3.28 -0.31 6.19
C VAL A 121 -2.96 0.99 5.46
N ALA A 122 -2.78 0.94 4.14
CA ALA A 122 -2.49 2.12 3.33
C ALA A 122 -3.64 3.14 3.37
N ALA A 123 -4.90 2.71 3.26
CA ALA A 123 -6.06 3.59 3.40
C ALA A 123 -6.11 4.28 4.77
N THR A 124 -5.76 3.54 5.84
CA THR A 124 -5.71 4.07 7.21
C THR A 124 -4.62 5.13 7.34
N LEU A 125 -3.43 4.89 6.78
CA LEU A 125 -2.34 5.86 6.75
C LEU A 125 -2.71 7.11 5.93
N ALA A 126 -3.39 6.93 4.80
CA ALA A 126 -3.88 8.02 3.97
C ALA A 126 -4.85 8.91 4.76
N TRP A 127 -5.81 8.30 5.46
CA TRP A 127 -6.75 9.00 6.32
C TRP A 127 -6.05 9.81 7.42
N MET A 128 -5.12 9.18 8.16
CA MET A 128 -4.36 9.87 9.21
C MET A 128 -3.59 11.09 8.67
N ARG A 129 -2.93 10.94 7.52
CA ARG A 129 -2.17 12.02 6.89
C ARG A 129 -3.08 13.15 6.40
N TRP A 130 -4.26 12.81 5.91
CA TRP A 130 -5.26 13.78 5.48
C TRP A 130 -5.83 14.59 6.66
N GLU A 131 -6.13 13.92 7.78
CA GLU A 131 -6.60 14.60 8.99
C GLU A 131 -5.52 15.51 9.59
N CYS A 132 -4.25 15.10 9.57
CA CYS A 132 -3.15 16.00 9.93
C CYS A 132 -3.12 17.26 9.08
N HIS A 133 -3.31 17.14 7.76
CA HIS A 133 -3.37 18.30 6.85
C HIS A 133 -4.55 19.23 7.19
N ARG A 134 -5.74 18.67 7.43
CA ARG A 134 -6.92 19.45 7.84
C ARG A 134 -6.67 20.19 9.16
N GLY A 135 -6.10 19.51 10.16
CA GLY A 135 -5.75 20.12 11.44
C GLY A 135 -4.75 21.27 11.30
N THR A 136 -3.72 21.13 10.46
CA THR A 136 -2.77 22.22 10.20
C THR A 136 -3.39 23.42 9.51
N ARG A 137 -4.44 23.24 8.69
CA ARG A 137 -5.16 24.34 8.05
C ARG A 137 -6.13 25.06 8.98
N ALA A 138 -6.65 24.38 10.01
CA ALA A 138 -7.55 24.99 10.98
C ALA A 138 -6.82 25.86 12.03
N ALA A 139 -5.50 25.65 12.19
CA ALA A 139 -4.66 26.36 13.15
C ALA A 139 -3.85 27.52 12.54
N ALA A 140 -3.93 27.74 11.23
CA ALA A 140 -3.23 28.77 10.47
C ALA A 140 -4.20 29.87 10.03
#